data_AF-A0A5B8EG85-F1
#
_entry.id   AF-A0A5B8EG85-F1
#
_cell.length_a   1.000
_cell.length_b   1.000
_cell.length_c   1.000
_cell.angle_alpha   90.00
_cell.angle_beta   90.00
_cell.angle_gamma   90.00
#
_symmetry.space_group_name_H-M   'P 1'
#
loop_
_entity.id
_entity.type
_entity.pdbx_description
1 polymer ?
#
loop_
_entity_poly.entity_id
_entity_poly.type
_entity_poly.pdbx_seq_one_letter_code
_entity_poly.pdbx_strand_id
1 'polypeptide(L)'
;MLSHLNYSLVNNYRFLNNPKDKVVGVVLQTKDYGQFHMDKLNRELNTSHAKKLLEKIKENKKLVLEPILVDKSMKIIDGQHRFWALSQLGLPITYMIDDQISIIDAPELNSSQRNWTSMDYIKVFANKGNTNYQHLLEELEEYKTVSTIGIIAQVFSKRSENFNAYGAMDRRIKKGKYEFDQSNQSKNAGFLDFISTLHYKMSLDHRIPVNVQEAVGYWYFNSRVNKNRLEKIIDKELVDNLPRNNNLCARAIGDKYNNRLRPENRINYYVDNKGNFNFIKED
;
A
#
# COMPACT_ATOMS: atom_id res chain seq x y z
N MET A 1 7.01 29.38 -23.69
CA MET A 1 5.74 30.03 -23.34
C MET A 1 5.86 31.01 -22.15
N LEU A 2 7.08 31.45 -21.77
CA LEU A 2 7.32 32.50 -20.75
C LEU A 2 7.69 33.87 -21.38
N SER A 3 7.84 33.94 -22.70
CA SER A 3 8.30 35.13 -23.44
C SER A 3 7.21 36.18 -23.72
N HIS A 4 5.98 35.96 -23.25
CA HIS A 4 4.82 36.83 -23.55
C HIS A 4 4.03 37.28 -22.32
N LEU A 5 4.58 37.14 -21.12
CA LEU A 5 4.01 37.83 -19.95
C LEU A 5 4.35 39.32 -20.09
N ASN A 6 3.34 40.10 -20.48
CA ASN A 6 3.41 41.56 -20.59
C ASN A 6 4.10 42.15 -19.35
N TYR A 7 5.14 42.96 -19.58
CA TYR A 7 5.88 43.74 -18.58
C TYR A 7 4.98 44.61 -17.67
N SER A 8 3.70 44.79 -18.02
CA SER A 8 2.72 45.57 -17.25
C SER A 8 2.22 44.89 -15.96
N LEU A 9 2.35 43.57 -15.82
CA LEU A 9 1.99 42.88 -14.56
C LEU A 9 3.02 43.13 -13.45
N VAL A 10 4.27 43.46 -13.79
CA VAL A 10 5.37 43.63 -12.83
C VAL A 10 5.13 44.79 -11.88
N ASN A 11 4.40 45.83 -12.29
CA ASN A 11 4.27 47.07 -11.52
C ASN A 11 3.21 47.05 -10.40
N ASN A 12 2.36 46.03 -10.30
CA ASN A 12 1.29 45.97 -9.29
C ASN A 12 1.52 44.94 -8.18
N TYR A 13 2.61 44.19 -8.23
CA TYR A 13 2.92 43.14 -7.27
C TYR A 13 4.15 43.57 -6.46
N ARG A 14 3.93 43.92 -5.18
CA ARG A 14 4.91 44.39 -4.18
C ARG A 14 6.09 43.41 -3.91
N PHE A 15 6.17 42.31 -4.66
CA PHE A 15 6.92 41.08 -4.39
C PHE A 15 8.35 41.05 -4.98
N LEU A 16 8.85 42.15 -5.56
CA LEU A 16 10.19 42.20 -6.14
C LEU A 16 11.08 43.32 -5.57
N ASN A 17 10.68 43.96 -4.47
CA ASN A 17 11.50 44.99 -3.82
C ASN A 17 12.65 44.42 -2.98
N ASN A 18 12.61 43.13 -2.63
CA ASN A 18 13.70 42.46 -1.96
C ASN A 18 14.54 41.70 -2.99
N PRO A 19 15.81 42.09 -3.23
CA PRO A 19 16.66 41.46 -4.24
C PRO A 19 17.03 40.00 -3.91
N LYS A 20 16.67 39.50 -2.71
CA LYS A 20 16.84 38.08 -2.34
C LYS A 20 15.65 37.20 -2.73
N ASP A 21 14.53 37.78 -3.12
CA ASP A 21 13.34 37.02 -3.48
C ASP A 21 13.51 36.43 -4.89
N LYS A 22 13.17 35.15 -5.03
CA LYS A 22 13.16 34.45 -6.32
C LYS A 22 11.74 33.99 -6.62
N VAL A 23 11.27 34.25 -7.83
CA VAL A 23 10.02 33.65 -8.32
C VAL A 23 10.26 32.15 -8.47
N VAL A 24 9.56 31.36 -7.65
CA VAL A 24 9.67 29.89 -7.62
C VAL A 24 8.55 29.20 -8.39
N GLY A 25 7.58 29.93 -8.92
CA GLY A 25 6.51 29.42 -9.78
C GLY A 25 5.47 30.48 -10.12
N VAL A 26 4.55 30.14 -11.02
CA VAL A 26 3.44 31.00 -11.44
C VAL A 26 2.13 30.35 -11.02
N VAL A 27 1.33 31.06 -10.22
CA VAL A 27 -0.02 30.65 -9.83
C VAL A 27 -1.03 31.38 -10.71
N LEU A 28 -1.90 30.61 -11.37
CA LEU A 28 -2.92 31.10 -12.28
C LEU A 28 -4.30 30.60 -11.81
N GLN A 29 -5.37 31.22 -12.30
CA GLN A 29 -6.73 30.80 -12.02
C GLN A 29 -7.57 30.81 -13.30
N THR A 30 -8.38 29.77 -13.51
CA THR A 30 -9.27 29.66 -14.68
C THR A 30 -10.60 29.02 -14.34
N LYS A 31 -11.59 29.15 -15.22
CA LYS A 31 -12.80 28.30 -15.28
C LYS A 31 -12.84 27.38 -16.49
N ASP A 32 -11.82 27.45 -17.35
CA ASP A 32 -11.66 26.49 -18.43
C ASP A 32 -11.17 25.16 -17.83
N TYR A 33 -12.11 24.23 -17.58
CA TYR A 33 -11.78 22.90 -17.07
C TYR A 33 -11.18 22.00 -18.17
N GLY A 34 -11.41 22.32 -19.45
CA GLY A 34 -11.02 21.48 -20.58
C GLY A 34 -9.52 21.47 -20.84
N GLN A 35 -8.80 22.49 -20.37
CA GLN A 35 -7.35 22.57 -20.50
C GLN A 35 -6.60 21.56 -19.62
N PHE A 36 -7.24 20.95 -18.61
CA PHE A 36 -6.58 20.05 -17.67
C PHE A 36 -6.71 18.59 -18.08
N HIS A 37 -5.61 17.85 -17.97
CA HIS A 37 -5.57 16.44 -18.33
C HIS A 37 -5.30 15.55 -17.10
N MET A 38 -6.11 14.50 -16.96
CA MET A 38 -5.83 13.45 -15.98
C MET A 38 -4.83 12.45 -16.55
N ASP A 39 -3.82 12.09 -15.77
CA ASP A 39 -2.99 10.92 -16.09
C ASP A 39 -3.76 9.63 -15.81
N LYS A 40 -3.56 8.60 -16.63
CA LYS A 40 -3.92 7.21 -16.31
C LYS A 40 -3.16 6.69 -15.07
N LEU A 41 -2.02 7.31 -14.74
CA LEU A 41 -1.22 7.01 -13.55
C LEU A 41 -1.70 7.72 -12.28
N ASN A 42 -2.67 8.64 -12.36
CA ASN A 42 -3.23 9.27 -11.17
C ASN A 42 -3.94 8.23 -10.29
N ARG A 43 -4.00 8.49 -8.98
CA ARG A 43 -4.78 7.64 -8.09
C ARG A 43 -6.24 7.65 -8.54
N GLU A 44 -6.97 6.58 -8.26
CA GLU A 44 -8.40 6.58 -8.51
C GLU A 44 -9.10 7.69 -7.71
N LEU A 45 -10.06 8.34 -8.36
CA LEU A 45 -10.83 9.43 -7.77
C LEU A 45 -11.76 8.86 -6.69
N ASN A 46 -11.47 9.16 -5.43
CA ASN A 46 -12.31 8.74 -4.32
C ASN A 46 -13.44 9.76 -4.15
N THR A 47 -14.60 9.45 -4.72
CA THR A 47 -15.78 10.31 -4.73
C THR A 47 -16.26 10.69 -3.33
N SER A 48 -16.16 9.79 -2.34
CA SER A 48 -16.52 10.10 -0.95
C SER A 48 -15.63 11.18 -0.35
N HIS A 49 -14.34 11.14 -0.68
CA HIS A 49 -13.38 12.12 -0.20
C HIS A 49 -13.54 13.45 -0.93
N ALA A 50 -13.76 13.40 -2.24
CA ALA A 50 -14.03 14.59 -3.04
C ALA A 50 -15.32 15.29 -2.57
N LYS A 51 -16.36 14.54 -2.18
CA LYS A 51 -17.57 15.08 -1.52
C LYS A 51 -17.27 15.72 -0.16
N LYS A 52 -16.43 15.11 0.68
CA LYS A 52 -16.00 15.72 1.95
C LYS A 52 -15.19 17.01 1.73
N LEU A 53 -14.35 17.05 0.70
CA LEU A 53 -13.63 18.26 0.31
C LEU A 53 -14.58 19.34 -0.20
N LEU A 54 -15.60 18.95 -0.96
CA LEU A 54 -16.67 19.82 -1.45
C LEU A 54 -17.44 20.49 -0.30
N GLU A 55 -17.83 19.74 0.73
CA GLU A 55 -18.47 20.32 1.92
C GLU A 55 -17.53 21.27 2.67
N LYS A 56 -16.26 20.91 2.84
CA LYS A 56 -15.26 21.82 3.45
C LYS A 56 -15.05 23.11 2.65
N ILE A 57 -15.08 23.04 1.32
CA ILE A 57 -14.94 24.22 0.45
C ILE A 57 -16.16 25.14 0.60
N LYS A 58 -17.37 24.58 0.76
CA LYS A 58 -18.58 25.37 1.04
C LYS A 58 -18.48 26.10 2.38
N GLU A 59 -17.95 25.44 3.40
CA GLU A 59 -17.76 26.01 4.75
C GLU A 59 -16.62 27.04 4.81
N ASN A 60 -15.56 26.84 4.03
CA ASN A 60 -14.40 27.73 4.00
C ASN A 60 -13.97 28.05 2.56
N LYS A 61 -14.46 29.17 2.04
CA LYS A 61 -14.14 29.67 0.69
C LYS A 61 -12.64 29.92 0.45
N LYS A 62 -11.81 30.05 1.49
CA LYS A 62 -10.35 30.19 1.32
C LYS A 62 -9.69 28.94 0.73
N LEU A 63 -10.32 27.77 0.86
CA LEU A 63 -9.82 26.52 0.28
C LEU A 63 -9.87 26.49 -1.25
N VAL A 64 -10.62 27.40 -1.89
CA VAL A 64 -10.63 27.59 -3.36
C VAL A 64 -9.31 28.18 -3.87
N LEU A 65 -8.55 28.86 -2.99
CA LEU A 65 -7.28 29.50 -3.35
C LEU A 65 -6.10 28.53 -3.35
N GLU A 66 -6.26 27.32 -2.81
CA GLU A 66 -5.18 26.35 -2.77
C GLU A 66 -4.96 25.75 -4.17
N PRO A 67 -3.82 25.99 -4.83
CA PRO A 67 -3.62 25.59 -6.21
C PRO A 67 -3.58 24.07 -6.37
N ILE A 68 -4.00 23.56 -7.53
CA ILE A 68 -3.59 22.25 -8.01
C ILE A 68 -2.20 22.36 -8.65
N LEU A 69 -1.43 21.27 -8.67
CA LEU A 69 -0.12 21.24 -9.34
C LEU A 69 -0.29 20.61 -10.72
N VAL A 70 0.22 21.28 -11.75
CA VAL A 70 0.23 20.76 -13.12
C VAL A 70 1.62 20.83 -13.72
N ASP A 71 1.90 19.92 -14.65
CA ASP A 71 3.11 20.03 -15.48
C ASP A 71 2.90 21.01 -16.65
N LYS A 72 3.96 21.21 -17.45
CA LYS A 72 3.94 22.06 -18.66
C LYS A 72 2.91 21.68 -19.73
N SER A 73 2.36 20.47 -19.67
CA SER A 73 1.32 19.97 -20.58
C SER A 73 -0.09 20.04 -19.97
N MET A 74 -0.25 20.76 -18.85
CA MET A 74 -1.51 20.90 -18.11
C MET A 74 -2.04 19.59 -17.54
N LYS A 75 -1.15 18.62 -17.36
CA LYS A 75 -1.45 17.35 -16.71
C LYS A 75 -1.46 17.54 -15.21
N ILE A 76 -2.53 17.11 -14.54
CA ILE A 76 -2.66 17.23 -13.09
C ILE A 76 -1.70 16.25 -12.41
N ILE A 77 -0.69 16.80 -11.75
CA ILE A 77 0.32 16.09 -10.96
C ILE A 77 -0.17 15.90 -9.52
N ASP A 78 -0.82 16.94 -8.97
CA ASP A 78 -1.39 16.91 -7.63
C ASP A 78 -2.67 17.75 -7.55
N GLY A 79 -3.57 17.40 -6.63
CA GLY A 79 -4.85 18.09 -6.45
C GLY A 79 -5.99 17.58 -7.32
N GLN A 80 -5.90 16.35 -7.87
CA GLN A 80 -6.96 15.75 -8.71
C GLN A 80 -8.36 15.74 -8.06
N HIS A 81 -8.47 15.49 -6.75
CA HIS A 81 -9.77 15.52 -6.05
C HIS A 81 -10.29 16.94 -5.88
N ARG A 82 -9.38 17.93 -5.73
CA ARG A 82 -9.71 19.36 -5.68
C ARG A 82 -10.21 19.83 -7.03
N PHE A 83 -9.51 19.49 -8.11
CA PHE A 83 -9.95 19.77 -9.47
C PHE A 83 -11.36 19.23 -9.71
N TRP A 84 -11.60 17.95 -9.38
CA TRP A 84 -12.91 17.34 -9.52
C TRP A 84 -13.98 18.08 -8.68
N ALA A 85 -13.72 18.32 -7.39
CA ALA A 85 -14.69 18.96 -6.51
C ALA A 85 -15.07 20.39 -6.95
N LEU A 86 -14.07 21.19 -7.34
CA LEU A 86 -14.29 22.56 -7.83
C LEU A 86 -14.99 22.59 -9.18
N SER A 87 -14.64 21.67 -10.09
CA SER A 87 -15.31 21.52 -11.38
C SER A 87 -16.79 21.15 -11.21
N GLN A 88 -17.13 20.24 -10.30
CA GLN A 88 -18.52 19.91 -9.97
C GLN A 88 -19.31 21.09 -9.40
N LEU A 89 -18.65 22.02 -8.71
CA LEU A 89 -19.27 23.23 -8.16
C LEU A 89 -19.29 24.42 -9.13
N GLY A 90 -18.71 24.29 -10.33
CA GLY A 90 -18.56 25.42 -11.25
C GLY A 90 -17.63 26.54 -10.73
N LEU A 91 -16.75 26.20 -9.78
CA LEU A 91 -15.81 27.13 -9.16
C LEU A 91 -14.48 27.17 -9.92
N PRO A 92 -13.80 28.33 -9.95
CA PRO A 92 -12.52 28.45 -10.64
C PRO A 92 -11.45 27.54 -10.03
N ILE A 93 -10.59 27.01 -10.90
CA ILE A 93 -9.42 26.21 -10.55
C ILE A 93 -8.23 27.15 -10.44
N THR A 94 -7.69 27.28 -9.23
CA THR A 94 -6.37 27.85 -9.00
C THR A 94 -5.33 26.75 -9.28
N TYR A 95 -4.27 27.04 -10.03
CA TYR A 95 -3.24 26.05 -10.40
C TYR A 95 -1.84 26.67 -10.44
N MET A 96 -0.83 25.85 -10.15
CA MET A 96 0.59 26.19 -10.26
C MET A 96 1.22 25.28 -11.32
N ILE A 97 1.98 25.87 -12.23
CA ILE A 97 2.75 25.13 -13.24
C ILE A 97 4.16 24.91 -12.71
N ASP A 98 4.60 23.65 -12.67
CA ASP A 98 5.99 23.28 -12.37
C ASP A 98 6.58 22.53 -13.58
N ASP A 99 7.75 22.98 -14.05
CA ASP A 99 8.44 22.44 -15.23
C ASP A 99 9.45 21.32 -14.90
N GLN A 100 9.69 21.06 -13.61
CA GLN A 100 10.66 20.08 -13.12
C GLN A 100 10.02 18.83 -12.54
N ILE A 101 8.71 18.88 -12.25
CA ILE A 101 8.01 17.82 -11.53
C ILE A 101 7.26 16.89 -12.48
N SER A 102 7.41 15.59 -12.21
CA SER A 102 6.64 14.51 -12.84
C SER A 102 5.65 13.91 -11.84
N ILE A 103 4.61 13.24 -12.33
CA ILE A 103 3.65 12.51 -11.49
C ILE A 103 4.31 11.44 -10.61
N ILE A 104 5.53 11.03 -11.00
CA ILE A 104 6.37 10.11 -10.25
C ILE A 104 6.79 10.70 -8.89
N ASP A 105 6.87 12.03 -8.79
CA ASP A 105 7.31 12.76 -7.61
C ASP A 105 6.11 13.18 -6.72
N ALA A 106 4.88 13.06 -7.24
CA ALA A 106 3.65 13.35 -6.52
C ALA A 106 3.54 12.66 -5.13
N PRO A 107 4.06 11.44 -4.89
CA PRO A 107 4.08 10.84 -3.57
C PRO A 107 5.05 11.48 -2.58
N GLU A 108 6.19 12.01 -3.04
CA GLU A 108 7.14 12.73 -2.20
C GLU A 108 6.63 14.14 -1.86
N LEU A 109 5.98 14.81 -2.82
CA LEU A 109 5.36 16.13 -2.62
C LEU A 109 4.16 16.08 -1.65
N ASN A 110 3.38 14.99 -1.71
CA ASN A 110 2.19 14.78 -0.88
C ASN A 110 2.47 14.12 0.46
N SER A 111 3.73 13.96 0.89
CA SER A 111 4.03 13.29 2.17
C SER A 111 3.42 14.00 3.39
N SER A 112 2.99 15.26 3.24
CA SER A 112 2.28 16.06 4.25
C SER A 112 0.75 16.09 4.09
N GLN A 113 0.20 15.74 2.92
CA GLN A 113 -1.25 15.73 2.64
C GLN A 113 -1.71 14.33 2.19
N ARG A 114 -2.44 13.63 3.07
CA ARG A 114 -2.97 12.24 2.93
C ARG A 114 -1.95 11.20 2.42
N ASN A 115 -1.42 10.43 3.38
CA ASN A 115 -0.56 9.28 3.14
C ASN A 115 -1.09 8.36 2.02
N TRP A 116 -0.27 8.19 0.98
CA TRP A 116 -0.44 7.14 -0.03
C TRP A 116 -0.50 5.76 0.64
N THR A 117 -1.50 4.96 0.28
CA THR A 117 -1.59 3.56 0.74
C THR A 117 -0.69 2.66 -0.10
N SER A 118 -0.30 1.49 0.42
CA SER A 118 0.50 0.53 -0.36
C SER A 118 -0.20 0.12 -1.67
N MET A 119 -1.53 0.00 -1.66
CA MET A 119 -2.34 -0.28 -2.86
C MET A 119 -2.19 0.82 -3.91
N ASP A 120 -2.18 2.09 -3.51
CA ASP A 120 -2.00 3.22 -4.45
C ASP A 120 -0.66 3.10 -5.19
N TYR A 121 0.43 2.83 -4.45
CA TYR A 121 1.74 2.61 -5.06
C TYR A 121 1.76 1.39 -5.98
N ILE A 122 1.15 0.28 -5.57
CA ILE A 122 1.08 -0.94 -6.38
C ILE A 122 0.42 -0.65 -7.72
N LYS A 123 -0.76 -0.01 -7.71
CA LYS A 123 -1.47 0.37 -8.93
C LYS A 123 -0.63 1.28 -9.83
N VAL A 124 0.04 2.29 -9.26
CA VAL A 124 0.90 3.19 -10.05
C VAL A 124 2.05 2.43 -10.71
N PHE A 125 2.77 1.57 -9.98
CA PHE A 125 3.87 0.81 -10.55
C PHE A 125 3.40 -0.22 -11.58
N ALA A 126 2.25 -0.88 -11.35
CA ALA A 126 1.64 -1.79 -12.31
C ALA A 126 1.22 -1.08 -13.61
N ASN A 127 0.59 0.09 -13.50
CA ASN A 127 0.17 0.91 -14.65
C ASN A 127 1.36 1.47 -15.45
N LYS A 128 2.54 1.61 -14.82
CA LYS A 128 3.80 1.95 -15.49
C LYS A 128 4.45 0.77 -16.22
N GLY A 129 3.82 -0.40 -16.21
CA GLY A 129 4.35 -1.61 -16.87
C GLY A 129 5.36 -2.39 -16.03
N ASN A 130 5.46 -2.15 -14.73
CA ASN A 130 6.30 -2.99 -13.87
C ASN A 130 5.61 -4.33 -13.61
N THR A 131 6.12 -5.39 -14.24
CA THR A 131 5.56 -6.74 -14.18
C THR A 131 5.49 -7.33 -12.78
N ASN A 132 6.42 -7.01 -11.88
CA ASN A 132 6.37 -7.46 -10.48
C ASN A 132 5.11 -6.96 -9.77
N TYR A 133 4.70 -5.72 -10.07
CA TYR A 133 3.52 -5.11 -9.47
C TYR A 133 2.23 -5.50 -10.20
N GLN A 134 2.30 -5.83 -11.49
CA GLN A 134 1.17 -6.41 -12.23
C GLN A 134 0.80 -7.77 -11.65
N HIS A 135 1.77 -8.68 -11.50
CA HIS A 135 1.53 -9.98 -10.87
C HIS A 135 1.09 -9.86 -9.41
N LEU A 136 1.70 -8.95 -8.64
CA LEU A 136 1.21 -8.70 -7.28
C LEU A 136 -0.25 -8.21 -7.27
N LEU A 137 -0.64 -7.35 -8.21
CA LEU A 137 -2.00 -6.83 -8.28
C LEU A 137 -3.01 -7.93 -8.62
N GLU A 138 -2.65 -8.90 -9.48
CA GLU A 138 -3.46 -10.08 -9.79
C GLU A 138 -3.71 -10.92 -8.52
N GLU A 139 -2.65 -11.28 -7.79
CA GLU A 139 -2.76 -12.07 -6.55
C GLU A 139 -3.52 -11.32 -5.43
N LEU A 140 -3.37 -9.99 -5.38
CA LEU A 140 -4.12 -9.17 -4.43
C LEU A 140 -5.61 -9.19 -4.72
N GLU A 141 -6.01 -9.17 -5.99
CA GLU A 141 -7.43 -9.22 -6.35
C GLU A 141 -8.04 -10.58 -5.99
N GLU A 142 -7.31 -11.66 -6.21
CA GLU A 142 -7.73 -13.03 -5.87
C GLU A 142 -7.89 -13.23 -4.36
N TYR A 143 -6.90 -12.81 -3.57
CA TYR A 143 -6.82 -13.16 -2.14
C TYR A 143 -7.23 -12.04 -1.17
N LYS A 144 -7.72 -10.88 -1.65
CA LYS A 144 -8.11 -9.74 -0.78
C LYS A 144 -9.19 -10.06 0.24
N THR A 145 -10.03 -11.06 0.03
CA THR A 145 -11.07 -11.43 1.01
C THR A 145 -10.48 -12.24 2.16
N VAL A 146 -9.49 -13.08 1.87
CA VAL A 146 -8.85 -14.02 2.80
C VAL A 146 -7.74 -13.36 3.61
N SER A 147 -6.96 -12.46 2.99
CA SER A 147 -5.77 -11.91 3.61
C SER A 147 -5.56 -10.42 3.36
N THR A 148 -4.52 -9.86 3.98
CA THR A 148 -4.14 -8.46 3.87
C THR A 148 -3.10 -8.25 2.77
N ILE A 149 -3.02 -7.02 2.24
CA ILE A 149 -1.98 -6.63 1.26
C ILE A 149 -0.58 -6.99 1.75
N GLY A 150 -0.31 -6.79 3.05
CA GLY A 150 0.98 -7.08 3.66
C GLY A 150 1.36 -8.57 3.58
N ILE A 151 0.44 -9.46 3.98
CA ILE A 151 0.66 -10.92 3.89
C ILE A 151 0.84 -11.33 2.44
N ILE A 152 -0.09 -10.96 1.56
CA ILE A 152 -0.08 -11.40 0.16
C ILE A 152 1.22 -10.96 -0.52
N ALA A 153 1.60 -9.69 -0.34
CA ALA A 153 2.88 -9.20 -0.86
C ALA A 153 4.06 -9.97 -0.30
N GLN A 154 4.08 -10.27 1.01
CA GLN A 154 5.14 -11.03 1.67
C GLN A 154 5.25 -12.45 1.10
N VAL A 155 4.14 -13.18 1.01
CA VAL A 155 4.06 -14.55 0.50
C VAL A 155 4.61 -14.66 -0.91
N PHE A 156 4.27 -13.72 -1.79
CA PHE A 156 4.73 -13.73 -3.18
C PHE A 156 6.06 -12.97 -3.41
N SER A 157 6.79 -12.58 -2.37
CA SER A 157 8.06 -11.86 -2.57
C SER A 157 9.26 -12.79 -2.71
N LYS A 158 10.17 -12.52 -3.67
CA LYS A 158 11.43 -13.27 -3.85
C LYS A 158 12.33 -13.33 -2.62
N ARG A 159 12.17 -12.40 -1.68
CA ARG A 159 13.01 -12.29 -0.48
C ARG A 159 12.38 -12.93 0.78
N SER A 160 11.33 -13.74 0.62
CA SER A 160 10.52 -14.23 1.74
C SER A 160 10.86 -15.65 2.18
N GLU A 161 11.88 -15.80 3.02
CA GLU A 161 11.96 -16.96 3.94
C GLU A 161 11.50 -16.61 5.37
N ASN A 162 11.30 -15.31 5.68
CA ASN A 162 10.96 -14.85 7.04
C ASN A 162 9.77 -13.88 7.04
N PHE A 163 8.70 -14.24 7.76
CA PHE A 163 7.48 -13.46 7.89
C PHE A 163 7.61 -12.21 8.78
N ASN A 164 8.68 -12.09 9.59
CA ASN A 164 8.92 -10.97 10.52
C ASN A 164 9.18 -9.57 9.89
N ALA A 165 8.84 -9.33 8.62
CA ALA A 165 9.35 -8.20 7.83
C ALA A 165 8.30 -7.21 7.27
N TYR A 166 7.07 -7.13 7.81
CA TYR A 166 6.04 -6.22 7.26
C TYR A 166 6.48 -4.76 7.10
N GLY A 167 7.15 -4.20 8.10
CA GLY A 167 7.66 -2.82 8.03
C GLY A 167 8.69 -2.62 6.91
N ALA A 168 9.42 -3.68 6.55
CA ALA A 168 10.31 -3.67 5.39
C ALA A 168 9.52 -3.84 4.08
N MET A 169 8.41 -4.58 4.07
CA MET A 169 7.60 -4.79 2.87
C MET A 169 6.92 -3.52 2.39
N ASP A 170 6.24 -2.80 3.29
CA ASP A 170 5.59 -1.53 2.95
C ASP A 170 6.61 -0.54 2.35
N ARG A 171 7.79 -0.43 2.97
CA ARG A 171 8.88 0.41 2.47
C ARG A 171 9.36 -0.03 1.08
N ARG A 172 9.49 -1.33 0.81
CA ARG A 172 9.90 -1.86 -0.51
C ARG A 172 8.88 -1.52 -1.58
N ILE A 173 7.58 -1.73 -1.29
CA ILE A 173 6.48 -1.39 -2.18
C ILE A 173 6.54 0.09 -2.54
N LYS A 174 6.61 0.97 -1.53
CA LYS A 174 6.63 2.42 -1.71
C LYS A 174 7.83 2.91 -2.52
N LYS A 175 8.99 2.26 -2.36
CA LYS A 175 10.22 2.60 -3.09
C LYS A 175 10.32 1.99 -4.49
N GLY A 176 9.30 1.28 -4.98
CA GLY A 176 9.38 0.61 -6.29
C GLY A 176 10.30 -0.62 -6.31
N LYS A 177 10.70 -1.14 -5.14
CA LYS A 177 11.70 -2.21 -4.98
C LYS A 177 11.09 -3.56 -4.62
N TYR A 178 9.81 -3.76 -4.91
CA TYR A 178 9.16 -5.06 -4.76
C TYR A 178 9.57 -5.99 -5.90
N GLU A 179 9.89 -7.24 -5.56
CA GLU A 179 10.24 -8.31 -6.51
C GLU A 179 9.29 -9.48 -6.27
N PHE A 180 8.52 -9.84 -7.30
CA PHE A 180 7.54 -10.93 -7.28
C PHE A 180 8.24 -12.27 -7.56
N ASP A 181 7.96 -13.29 -6.76
CA ASP A 181 8.49 -14.64 -6.91
C ASP A 181 7.61 -15.50 -7.80
N GLN A 182 7.76 -15.29 -9.11
CA GLN A 182 7.06 -16.10 -10.10
C GLN A 182 7.50 -17.58 -10.05
N SER A 183 8.72 -17.88 -9.60
CA SER A 183 9.24 -19.25 -9.56
C SER A 183 8.55 -20.12 -8.51
N ASN A 184 8.11 -19.53 -7.40
CA ASN A 184 7.37 -20.21 -6.32
C ASN A 184 5.88 -19.88 -6.30
N GLN A 185 5.33 -19.23 -7.34
CA GLN A 185 3.95 -18.73 -7.34
C GLN A 185 2.92 -19.79 -6.93
N SER A 186 2.95 -20.99 -7.52
CA SER A 186 2.01 -22.07 -7.17
C SER A 186 2.15 -22.54 -5.72
N LYS A 187 3.38 -22.67 -5.21
CA LYS A 187 3.65 -23.03 -3.81
C LYS A 187 3.12 -21.95 -2.85
N ASN A 188 3.28 -20.69 -3.23
CA ASN A 188 2.87 -19.52 -2.46
C ASN A 188 1.35 -19.34 -2.45
N ALA A 189 0.69 -19.51 -3.61
CA ALA A 189 -0.77 -19.57 -3.73
C ALA A 189 -1.37 -20.67 -2.84
N GLY A 190 -0.75 -21.86 -2.82
CA GLY A 190 -1.19 -22.96 -1.98
C GLY A 190 -1.19 -22.66 -0.47
N PHE A 191 -0.41 -21.68 0.01
CA PHE A 191 -0.50 -21.20 1.39
C PHE A 191 -1.75 -20.34 1.61
N LEU A 192 -2.07 -19.42 0.70
CA LEU A 192 -3.26 -18.60 0.81
C LEU A 192 -4.54 -19.42 0.64
N ASP A 193 -4.52 -20.44 -0.23
CA ASP A 193 -5.59 -21.43 -0.33
C ASP A 193 -5.78 -22.18 1.00
N PHE A 194 -4.69 -22.56 1.66
CA PHE A 194 -4.74 -23.19 2.98
C PHE A 194 -5.33 -22.25 4.04
N ILE A 195 -4.99 -20.96 4.03
CA ILE A 195 -5.62 -19.96 4.90
C ILE A 195 -7.13 -19.83 4.59
N SER A 196 -7.52 -19.90 3.31
CA SER A 196 -8.92 -19.90 2.89
C SER A 196 -9.67 -21.13 3.42
N THR A 197 -9.06 -22.32 3.34
CA THR A 197 -9.60 -23.57 3.92
C THR A 197 -9.80 -23.42 5.43
N LEU A 198 -8.81 -22.88 6.15
CA LEU A 198 -8.93 -22.65 7.60
C LEU A 198 -10.05 -21.65 7.93
N HIS A 199 -10.14 -20.56 7.18
CA HIS A 199 -11.19 -19.55 7.35
C HIS A 199 -12.59 -20.17 7.17
N TYR A 200 -12.79 -20.96 6.12
CA TYR A 200 -14.04 -21.68 5.87
C TYR A 200 -14.36 -22.69 6.97
N LYS A 201 -13.38 -23.55 7.32
CA LYS A 201 -13.51 -24.57 8.38
C LYS A 201 -13.95 -23.96 9.71
N MET A 202 -13.42 -22.79 10.07
CA MET A 202 -13.76 -22.10 11.31
C MET A 202 -15.03 -21.25 11.24
N SER A 203 -15.64 -21.12 10.05
CA SER A 203 -16.84 -20.30 9.80
C SER A 203 -16.70 -18.88 10.33
N LEU A 204 -15.57 -18.23 10.03
CA LEU A 204 -15.30 -16.86 10.46
C LEU A 204 -16.04 -15.85 9.56
N ASP A 205 -16.54 -14.78 10.18
CA ASP A 205 -17.11 -13.61 9.52
C ASP A 205 -16.06 -12.52 9.22
N HIS A 206 -14.84 -12.71 9.73
CA HIS A 206 -13.69 -11.84 9.55
C HIS A 206 -12.44 -12.65 9.19
N ARG A 207 -11.44 -11.98 8.61
CA ARG A 207 -10.16 -12.61 8.28
C ARG A 207 -9.50 -13.18 9.53
N ILE A 208 -8.82 -14.30 9.38
CA ILE A 208 -7.90 -14.83 10.39
C ILE A 208 -6.90 -13.72 10.77
N PRO A 209 -6.65 -13.46 12.06
CA PRO A 209 -5.72 -12.40 12.48
C PRO A 209 -4.33 -12.53 11.84
N VAL A 210 -3.71 -11.40 11.50
CA VAL A 210 -2.44 -11.36 10.75
C VAL A 210 -1.32 -12.13 11.47
N ASN A 211 -1.18 -11.96 12.79
CA ASN A 211 -0.19 -12.67 13.61
C ASN A 211 -0.38 -14.19 13.57
N VAL A 212 -1.63 -14.66 13.41
CA VAL A 212 -1.94 -16.09 13.27
C VAL A 212 -1.59 -16.56 11.86
N GLN A 213 -1.95 -15.80 10.82
CA GLN A 213 -1.56 -16.15 9.44
C GLN A 213 -0.03 -16.24 9.29
N GLU A 214 0.74 -15.31 9.87
CA GLU A 214 2.20 -15.40 9.90
C GLU A 214 2.71 -16.65 10.63
N ALA A 215 2.14 -16.95 11.79
CA ALA A 215 2.51 -18.11 12.59
C ALA A 215 2.24 -19.42 11.83
N VAL A 216 1.10 -19.52 11.16
CA VAL A 216 0.78 -20.64 10.26
C VAL A 216 1.75 -20.69 9.09
N GLY A 217 2.15 -19.53 8.54
CA GLY A 217 3.16 -19.43 7.48
C GLY A 217 4.48 -20.12 7.85
N TYR A 218 5.04 -19.86 9.05
CA TYR A 218 6.25 -20.55 9.51
C TYR A 218 6.12 -22.07 9.41
N TRP A 219 5.00 -22.62 9.86
CA TRP A 219 4.76 -24.06 9.85
C TRP A 219 4.44 -24.61 8.46
N TYR A 220 3.62 -23.91 7.68
CA TYR A 220 3.19 -24.35 6.36
C TYR A 220 4.36 -24.55 5.38
N PHE A 221 5.33 -23.63 5.43
CA PHE A 221 6.47 -23.65 4.51
C PHE A 221 7.61 -24.58 4.96
N ASN A 222 7.55 -25.14 6.17
CA ASN A 222 8.50 -26.14 6.63
C ASN A 222 8.20 -27.50 5.96
N SER A 223 9.18 -28.04 5.23
CA SER A 223 9.03 -29.27 4.43
C SER A 223 8.69 -30.52 5.24
N ARG A 224 9.02 -30.55 6.54
CA ARG A 224 8.71 -31.69 7.43
C ARG A 224 7.30 -31.64 8.00
N VAL A 225 6.58 -30.54 7.84
CA VAL A 225 5.25 -30.36 8.40
C VAL A 225 4.21 -31.07 7.54
N ASN A 226 3.44 -31.96 8.15
CA ASN A 226 2.29 -32.58 7.53
C ASN A 226 1.11 -31.59 7.52
N LYS A 227 0.78 -31.08 6.33
CA LYS A 227 -0.26 -30.06 6.13
C LYS A 227 -1.65 -30.52 6.62
N ASN A 228 -2.01 -31.79 6.45
CA ASN A 228 -3.30 -32.31 6.93
C ASN A 228 -3.37 -32.31 8.47
N ARG A 229 -2.24 -32.59 9.15
CA ARG A 229 -2.17 -32.46 10.61
C ARG A 229 -2.25 -31.00 11.04
N LEU A 230 -1.50 -30.12 10.37
CA LEU A 230 -1.51 -28.68 10.64
C LEU A 230 -2.93 -28.11 10.50
N GLU A 231 -3.65 -28.48 9.45
CA GLU A 231 -5.05 -28.08 9.25
C GLU A 231 -5.94 -28.57 10.38
N LYS A 232 -5.78 -29.84 10.80
CA LYS A 232 -6.61 -30.44 11.87
C LYS A 232 -6.46 -29.72 13.21
N ILE A 233 -5.23 -29.37 13.60
CA ILE A 233 -4.96 -28.76 14.90
C ILE A 233 -5.37 -27.28 14.98
N ILE A 234 -5.45 -26.58 13.84
CA ILE A 234 -5.89 -25.19 13.80
C ILE A 234 -7.41 -25.16 13.72
N ASP A 235 -8.02 -24.82 14.84
CA ASP A 235 -9.45 -24.61 14.99
C ASP A 235 -9.72 -23.27 15.69
N LYS A 236 -11.00 -22.92 15.77
CA LYS A 236 -11.43 -21.63 16.33
C LYS A 236 -11.01 -21.48 17.79
N GLU A 237 -11.13 -22.55 18.59
CA GLU A 237 -10.74 -22.55 20.00
C GLU A 237 -9.24 -22.27 20.17
N LEU A 238 -8.38 -22.90 19.37
CA LEU A 238 -6.95 -22.61 19.40
C LEU A 238 -6.70 -21.14 19.05
N VAL A 239 -7.27 -20.67 17.93
CA VAL A 239 -7.05 -19.31 17.42
C VAL A 239 -7.47 -18.24 18.44
N ASP A 240 -8.60 -18.42 19.11
CA ASP A 240 -9.11 -17.48 20.12
C ASP A 240 -8.21 -17.41 21.37
N ASN A 241 -7.42 -18.45 21.63
CA ASN A 241 -6.48 -18.52 22.77
C ASN A 241 -5.02 -18.24 22.39
N LEU A 242 -4.71 -17.94 21.12
CA LEU A 242 -3.35 -17.64 20.71
C LEU A 242 -2.88 -16.27 21.24
N PRO A 243 -1.59 -16.14 21.60
CA PRO A 243 -1.03 -14.87 22.06
C PRO A 243 -1.04 -13.81 20.94
N ARG A 244 -0.87 -12.53 21.28
CA ARG A 244 -0.82 -11.46 20.26
C ARG A 244 0.48 -11.47 19.44
N ASN A 245 1.59 -11.91 20.04
CA ASN A 245 2.90 -11.94 19.39
C ASN A 245 2.98 -13.14 18.42
N ASN A 246 3.34 -12.88 17.16
CA ASN A 246 3.39 -13.87 16.09
C ASN A 246 4.39 -15.03 16.35
N ASN A 247 5.54 -14.77 16.96
CA ASN A 247 6.52 -15.82 17.30
C ASN A 247 6.00 -16.71 18.44
N LEU A 248 5.32 -16.12 19.43
CA LEU A 248 4.66 -16.90 20.48
C LEU A 248 3.46 -17.68 19.94
N CYS A 249 2.74 -17.16 18.93
CA CYS A 249 1.73 -17.93 18.20
C CYS A 249 2.36 -19.15 17.54
N ALA A 250 3.48 -18.95 16.83
CA ALA A 250 4.17 -20.04 16.14
C ALA A 250 4.64 -21.12 17.12
N ARG A 251 5.10 -20.73 18.32
CA ARG A 251 5.40 -21.67 19.41
C ARG A 251 4.17 -22.44 19.87
N ALA A 252 3.06 -21.76 20.16
CA ALA A 252 1.83 -22.41 20.64
C ALA A 252 1.24 -23.38 19.61
N ILE A 253 1.29 -23.02 18.32
CA ILE A 253 0.93 -23.92 17.20
C ILE A 253 1.84 -25.15 17.21
N GLY A 254 3.14 -24.96 17.44
CA GLY A 254 4.09 -26.07 17.56
C GLY A 254 3.81 -26.99 18.73
N ASP A 255 3.48 -26.44 19.89
CA ASP A 255 3.20 -27.21 21.11
C ASP A 255 1.96 -28.09 20.86
N LYS A 256 0.94 -27.53 20.18
CA LYS A 256 -0.25 -28.27 19.74
C LYS A 256 0.07 -29.29 18.65
N TYR A 257 0.92 -28.96 17.68
CA TYR A 257 1.31 -29.85 16.58
C TYR A 257 2.04 -31.09 17.08
N ASN A 258 3.00 -30.92 17.99
CA ASN A 258 3.80 -32.00 18.56
C ASN A 258 3.05 -32.83 19.63
N ASN A 259 1.90 -32.35 20.10
CA ASN A 259 1.09 -33.05 21.10
C ASN A 259 0.70 -34.46 20.61
N ARG A 260 0.92 -35.49 21.43
CA ARG A 260 0.70 -36.92 21.12
C ARG A 260 1.53 -37.47 19.94
N LEU A 261 2.50 -36.72 19.40
CA LEU A 261 3.48 -37.28 18.48
C LEU A 261 4.59 -38.00 19.27
N ARG A 262 5.01 -39.14 18.72
CA ARG A 262 6.22 -39.83 19.17
C ARG A 262 7.44 -38.93 18.91
N PRO A 263 8.49 -38.98 19.75
CA PRO A 263 9.64 -38.09 19.65
C PRO A 263 10.24 -37.97 18.24
N GLU A 264 10.36 -39.08 17.52
CA GLU A 264 10.91 -39.16 16.16
C GLU A 264 10.07 -38.42 15.10
N ASN A 265 8.80 -38.14 15.39
CA ASN A 265 7.90 -37.44 14.48
C ASN A 265 7.69 -35.96 14.86
N ARG A 266 8.31 -35.49 15.94
CA ARG A 266 8.17 -34.11 16.39
C ARG A 266 9.02 -33.18 15.51
N ILE A 267 8.53 -31.97 15.32
CA ILE A 267 9.30 -30.89 14.71
C ILE A 267 9.92 -30.06 15.83
N ASN A 268 11.25 -30.02 15.87
CA ASN A 268 11.99 -29.29 16.90
C ASN A 268 12.09 -27.79 16.56
N TYR A 269 11.88 -26.95 17.56
CA TYR A 269 11.95 -25.48 17.44
C TYR A 269 12.33 -24.85 18.79
N TYR A 270 12.73 -23.58 18.75
CA TYR A 270 13.00 -22.77 19.94
C TYR A 270 12.58 -21.31 19.71
N VAL A 271 12.46 -20.56 20.80
CA VAL A 271 12.33 -19.09 20.76
C VAL A 271 13.62 -18.51 21.31
N ASP A 272 14.28 -17.64 20.55
CA ASP A 272 15.56 -17.05 20.95
C ASP A 272 15.39 -15.96 22.04
N ASN A 273 16.52 -15.46 22.56
CA ASN A 273 16.52 -14.40 23.59
C ASN A 273 15.91 -13.07 23.12
N LYS A 274 15.73 -12.88 21.80
CA LYS A 274 15.07 -11.72 21.19
C LYS A 274 13.58 -11.97 20.95
N GLY A 275 13.08 -13.16 21.29
CA GLY A 275 11.69 -13.56 21.10
C GLY A 275 11.36 -14.08 19.70
N ASN A 276 12.34 -14.38 18.85
CA ASN A 276 12.11 -14.92 17.50
C ASN A 276 11.92 -16.44 17.55
N PHE A 277 10.89 -16.93 16.88
CA PHE A 277 10.66 -18.35 16.68
C PHE A 277 11.57 -18.89 15.58
N ASN A 278 12.22 -20.02 15.83
CA ASN A 278 13.13 -20.67 14.91
C ASN A 278 12.94 -22.19 14.94
N PHE A 279 12.92 -22.83 13.76
CA PHE A 279 13.05 -24.28 13.69
C PHE A 279 14.49 -24.71 13.98
N ILE A 280 14.67 -25.83 14.66
CA ILE A 280 15.97 -26.47 14.81
C ILE A 280 16.26 -27.22 13.51
N LYS A 281 17.37 -26.89 12.85
CA LYS A 281 17.88 -27.69 11.74
C LYS A 281 18.38 -29.01 12.31
N GLU A 282 17.78 -30.10 11.88
CA GLU A 282 18.33 -31.44 12.13
C GLU A 282 19.21 -31.78 10.92
N ASP A 283 20.45 -32.17 11.20
CA ASP A 283 21.45 -32.61 10.22
C ASP A 283 21.01 -33.88 9.46
#